data_AF-Q6AM96-F1
#
_entry.id   AF-Q6AM96-F1
#
_cell.length_a   1.000
_cell.length_b   1.000
_cell.length_c   1.000
_cell.angle_alpha   90.00
_cell.angle_beta   90.00
_cell.angle_gamma   90.00
#
_symmetry.space_group_name_H-M   'P 1'
#
loop_
_entity.id
_entity.type
_entity.pdbx_description
1 polymer ?
#
loop_
_entity_poly.entity_id
_entity_poly.type
_entity_poly.pdbx_seq_one_letter_code
_entity_poly.pdbx_strand_id
1 'polypeptide(L)'
;MPCFSKFFILKRNGCRIMEGIDLSFQIFIFLFIVGAVAGLVDSIAGGGGLIALPALLFVGLPPQLALGTNKLQGCFGTFSASYNFVRTGHVSLRGASSGIIFTLLGAGLGAWLVQQLSAGFTQYLIPVMLCIVFLYIMLSPRLGFEERGAKMSIFAFSLVFGMSLGFYDGFFGPGTGSFWTMACMTMMGMNMTRASGYTKIMNFTQ
;
A
#
# COMPACT_ATOMS: atom_id res chain seq x y z
N MET A 1 3.91 15.35 27.97
CA MET A 1 4.55 15.65 26.67
C MET A 1 6.02 15.16 26.59
N PRO A 2 6.33 13.83 26.67
CA PRO A 2 7.72 13.36 26.56
C PRO A 2 8.08 12.70 25.21
N CYS A 3 7.12 12.55 24.28
CA CYS A 3 7.32 11.76 23.06
C CYS A 3 8.22 12.44 22.01
N PHE A 4 8.25 13.78 21.97
CA PHE A 4 8.99 14.54 20.95
C PHE A 4 10.49 14.69 21.26
N SER A 5 10.89 14.68 22.54
CA SER A 5 12.30 14.86 22.93
C SER A 5 13.18 13.66 22.55
N LYS A 6 12.62 12.43 22.51
CA LYS A 6 13.35 11.24 22.06
C LYS A 6 13.66 11.27 20.56
N PHE A 7 12.80 11.92 19.76
CA PHE A 7 12.96 12.02 18.31
C PHE A 7 14.18 12.87 17.91
N PHE A 8 14.50 13.92 18.70
CA PHE A 8 15.65 14.78 18.43
C PHE A 8 16.99 14.19 18.89
N ILE A 9 16.99 13.40 19.98
CA ILE A 9 18.19 12.68 20.45
C ILE A 9 18.58 11.55 19.48
N LEU A 10 17.60 10.95 18.78
CA LEU A 10 17.85 9.96 17.72
C LEU A 10 18.62 10.52 16.52
N LYS A 11 18.54 11.83 16.24
CA LYS A 11 19.20 12.44 15.08
C LYS A 11 20.73 12.51 15.23
N ARG A 12 21.25 12.62 16.45
CA ARG A 12 22.70 12.65 16.73
C ARG A 12 23.34 11.26 16.72
N ASN A 13 22.52 10.21 16.87
CA ASN A 13 22.95 8.82 16.83
C ASN A 13 22.82 8.19 15.43
N GLY A 14 22.27 8.88 14.43
CA GLY A 14 21.99 8.32 13.10
C GLY A 14 23.20 7.75 12.35
N CYS A 15 24.43 8.19 12.67
CA CYS A 15 25.66 7.63 12.12
C CYS A 15 26.16 6.40 12.91
N ARG A 16 25.76 6.21 14.17
CA ARG A 16 26.08 5.04 15.02
C ARG A 16 25.01 3.93 15.00
N ILE A 17 23.76 4.22 14.63
CA ILE A 17 22.69 3.19 14.60
C ILE A 17 22.97 2.13 13.51
N MET A 18 23.69 2.49 12.44
CA MET A 18 24.05 1.55 11.37
C MET A 18 25.22 0.62 11.75
N GLU A 19 25.98 0.93 12.80
CA GLU A 19 27.03 0.07 13.39
C GLU A 19 26.51 -0.82 14.53
N GLY A 20 25.26 -0.64 14.98
CA GLY A 20 24.76 -1.23 16.23
C GLY A 20 23.40 -1.91 16.10
N ILE A 21 23.05 -2.43 14.93
CA ILE A 21 21.89 -3.34 14.83
C ILE A 21 22.35 -4.73 15.30
N ASP A 22 22.51 -4.90 16.61
CA ASP A 22 22.30 -6.21 17.23
C ASP A 22 20.81 -6.53 17.09
N LEU A 23 20.40 -6.94 15.89
CA LEU A 23 19.09 -7.51 15.60
C LEU A 23 19.04 -8.83 16.37
N SER A 24 18.73 -8.72 17.67
CA SER A 24 18.56 -9.88 18.52
C SER A 24 17.58 -10.82 17.84
N PHE A 25 17.86 -12.12 17.84
CA PHE A 25 17.06 -13.15 17.16
C PHE A 25 15.54 -13.01 17.40
N GLN A 26 15.17 -12.46 18.56
CA GLN A 26 13.80 -12.11 18.94
C GLN A 26 13.14 -11.05 18.04
N ILE A 27 13.86 -9.99 17.65
CA ILE A 27 13.35 -8.92 16.76
C ILE A 27 13.12 -9.47 15.35
N PHE A 28 14.00 -10.35 14.87
CA PHE A 28 13.81 -11.01 13.58
C PHE A 28 12.56 -11.88 13.55
N ILE A 29 12.34 -12.70 14.59
CA ILE A 29 11.12 -13.51 14.71
C ILE A 29 9.88 -12.61 14.77
N PHE A 30 9.92 -11.54 15.56
CA PHE A 30 8.83 -10.58 15.65
C PHE A 30 8.49 -9.95 14.28
N LEU A 31 9.49 -9.42 13.58
CA LEU A 31 9.31 -8.81 12.26
C LEU A 31 8.85 -9.84 11.21
N PHE A 32 9.32 -11.08 11.29
CA PHE A 32 8.86 -12.16 10.41
C PHE A 32 7.38 -12.46 10.61
N ILE A 33 6.93 -12.61 11.87
CA ILE A 33 5.51 -12.87 12.17
C ILE A 33 4.64 -11.70 11.73
N VAL A 34 5.03 -10.46 12.07
CA VAL A 34 4.27 -9.27 11.69
C VAL A 34 4.24 -9.10 10.17
N GLY A 35 5.37 -9.32 9.48
CA GLY A 35 5.47 -9.28 8.03
C GLY A 35 4.59 -10.34 7.36
N ALA A 36 4.59 -11.58 7.89
CA ALA A 36 3.74 -12.65 7.38
C ALA A 36 2.24 -12.33 7.56
N VAL A 37 1.83 -11.87 8.74
CA VAL A 37 0.44 -11.45 9.00
C VAL A 37 0.05 -10.27 8.13
N ALA A 38 0.90 -9.25 8.05
CA ALA A 38 0.67 -8.09 7.19
C ALA A 38 0.55 -8.50 5.72
N GLY A 39 1.41 -9.40 5.23
CA GLY A 39 1.37 -9.90 3.85
C GLY A 39 0.10 -10.71 3.56
N LEU A 40 -0.36 -11.51 4.53
CA LEU A 40 -1.63 -12.24 4.42
C LEU A 40 -2.82 -11.27 4.35
N VAL A 41 -2.86 -10.27 5.25
CA VAL A 41 -3.89 -9.23 5.25
C VAL A 41 -3.84 -8.41 3.96
N ASP A 42 -2.65 -8.12 3.45
CA ASP A 42 -2.49 -7.40 2.20
C ASP A 42 -3.00 -8.21 1.00
N SER A 43 -2.70 -9.51 0.97
CA SER A 43 -3.20 -10.43 -0.05
C SER A 43 -4.73 -10.56 -0.01
N ILE A 44 -5.36 -10.51 1.17
CA ILE A 44 -6.83 -10.59 1.32
C ILE A 44 -7.48 -9.22 1.08
N ALA A 45 -7.22 -8.24 1.94
CA ALA A 45 -7.94 -6.97 2.03
C ALA A 45 -7.18 -5.74 1.49
N GLY A 46 -5.87 -5.87 1.21
CA GLY A 46 -5.07 -4.80 0.59
C GLY A 46 -4.72 -3.62 1.50
N GLY A 47 -4.68 -3.85 2.81
CA GLY A 47 -4.35 -2.85 3.84
C GLY A 47 -3.16 -3.28 4.72
N GLY A 48 -2.39 -4.29 4.33
CA GLY A 48 -1.34 -4.85 5.18
C GLY A 48 -0.18 -3.89 5.43
N GLY A 49 0.06 -2.94 4.53
CA GLY A 49 1.03 -1.85 4.74
C GLY A 49 0.77 -0.99 5.95
N LEU A 50 -0.50 -0.84 6.37
CA LEU A 50 -0.86 -0.11 7.58
C LEU A 50 -0.49 -0.86 8.87
N ILE A 51 -0.25 -2.18 8.76
CA ILE A 51 0.22 -3.04 9.86
C ILE A 51 1.75 -3.12 9.85
N ALA A 52 2.33 -3.38 8.68
CA ALA A 52 3.78 -3.58 8.54
C ALA A 52 4.58 -2.30 8.84
N LEU A 53 4.13 -1.14 8.37
CA LEU A 53 4.92 0.09 8.49
C LEU A 53 5.07 0.61 9.92
N PRO A 54 4.03 0.65 10.77
CA PRO A 54 4.23 0.99 12.17
C PRO A 54 5.22 0.04 12.86
N ALA A 55 5.20 -1.25 12.55
CA ALA A 55 6.14 -2.21 13.12
C ALA A 55 7.59 -2.00 12.64
N LEU A 56 7.79 -1.74 11.33
CA LEU A 56 9.11 -1.46 10.78
C LEU A 56 9.68 -0.13 11.32
N LEU A 57 8.84 0.91 11.40
CA LEU A 57 9.23 2.20 11.97
C LEU A 57 9.49 2.09 13.48
N PHE A 58 8.77 1.22 14.21
CA PHE A 58 8.98 0.98 15.64
C PHE A 58 10.36 0.39 15.94
N VAL A 59 10.87 -0.49 15.07
CA VAL A 59 12.23 -1.04 15.17
C VAL A 59 13.30 -0.03 14.73
N GLY A 60 12.88 1.18 14.30
CA GLY A 60 13.78 2.28 13.96
C GLY A 60 14.27 2.27 12.52
N LEU A 61 13.64 1.50 11.63
CA LEU A 61 13.98 1.55 10.21
C LEU A 61 13.67 2.94 9.64
N PRO A 62 14.54 3.49 8.77
CA PRO A 62 14.23 4.73 8.08
C PRO A 62 12.98 4.53 7.21
N PRO A 63 12.08 5.53 7.11
CA PRO A 63 10.80 5.41 6.40
C PRO A 63 10.91 4.92 4.95
N GLN A 64 11.96 5.31 4.26
CA GLN A 64 12.25 4.88 2.89
C GLN A 64 12.49 3.36 2.80
N LEU A 65 13.25 2.81 3.76
CA LEU A 65 13.53 1.38 3.80
C LEU A 65 12.29 0.61 4.24
N ALA A 66 11.53 1.14 5.21
CA ALA A 66 10.27 0.55 5.65
C ALA A 66 9.24 0.47 4.50
N LEU A 67 9.08 1.54 3.72
CA LEU A 67 8.24 1.55 2.52
C LEU A 67 8.73 0.55 1.48
N GLY A 68 10.03 0.52 1.18
CA GLY A 68 10.62 -0.42 0.23
C GLY A 68 10.39 -1.88 0.62
N THR A 69 10.61 -2.22 1.89
CA THR A 69 10.33 -3.58 2.41
C THR A 69 8.86 -3.93 2.31
N ASN A 70 7.95 -3.00 2.64
CA ASN A 70 6.53 -3.25 2.51
C ASN A 70 6.07 -3.44 1.06
N LYS A 71 6.64 -2.68 0.12
CA LYS A 71 6.38 -2.83 -1.32
C LYS A 71 6.82 -4.18 -1.84
N LEU A 72 8.06 -4.59 -1.55
CA LEU A 72 8.56 -5.90 -1.94
C LEU A 72 7.67 -7.03 -1.41
N GLN A 73 7.27 -6.95 -0.13
CA GLN A 73 6.33 -7.91 0.46
C GLN A 73 4.98 -7.92 -0.26
N GLY A 74 4.43 -6.74 -0.55
CA GLY A 74 3.17 -6.57 -1.28
C GLY A 74 3.21 -7.18 -2.67
N CYS A 75 4.28 -6.97 -3.44
CA CYS A 75 4.44 -7.49 -4.81
C CYS A 75 4.28 -9.02 -4.86
N PHE A 76 4.91 -9.77 -3.95
CA PHE A 76 4.76 -11.23 -3.91
C PHE A 76 3.34 -11.66 -3.54
N GLY A 77 2.72 -10.96 -2.57
CA GLY A 77 1.35 -11.24 -2.13
C GLY A 77 0.32 -10.98 -3.23
N THR A 78 0.41 -9.82 -3.89
CA THR A 78 -0.50 -9.41 -4.97
C THR A 78 -0.25 -10.19 -6.24
N PHE A 79 0.99 -10.60 -6.53
CA PHE A 79 1.30 -11.52 -7.62
C PHE A 79 0.58 -12.87 -7.44
N SER A 80 0.75 -13.50 -6.28
CA SER A 80 0.12 -14.78 -5.97
C SER A 80 -1.41 -14.70 -6.06
N ALA A 81 -2.00 -13.64 -5.48
CA ALA A 81 -3.44 -13.42 -5.53
C ALA A 81 -3.94 -13.14 -6.96
N SER A 82 -3.26 -12.27 -7.71
CA SER A 82 -3.60 -11.95 -9.10
C SER A 82 -3.55 -13.17 -9.99
N TYR A 83 -2.51 -13.99 -9.86
CA TYR A 83 -2.38 -15.25 -10.60
C TYR A 83 -3.58 -16.18 -10.32
N ASN A 84 -3.98 -16.31 -9.05
CA ASN A 84 -5.13 -17.14 -8.68
C ASN A 84 -6.45 -16.59 -9.25
N PHE A 85 -6.70 -15.27 -9.16
CA PHE A 85 -7.93 -14.65 -9.67
C PHE A 85 -8.05 -14.70 -11.20
N VAL A 86 -6.92 -14.61 -11.92
CA VAL A 86 -6.88 -14.79 -13.38
C VAL A 86 -7.10 -16.25 -13.75
N ARG A 87 -6.44 -17.18 -13.05
CA ARG A 87 -6.55 -18.63 -13.31
C ARG A 87 -7.96 -19.17 -13.07
N THR A 88 -8.66 -18.66 -12.05
CA THR A 88 -10.03 -19.05 -11.71
C THR A 88 -11.10 -18.38 -12.60
N GLY A 89 -10.69 -17.48 -13.52
CA GLY A 89 -11.60 -16.81 -14.44
C GLY A 89 -12.45 -15.71 -13.81
N HIS A 90 -12.23 -15.37 -12.54
CA HIS A 90 -12.94 -14.29 -11.86
C HIS A 90 -12.61 -12.90 -12.44
N VAL A 91 -11.41 -12.74 -13.02
CA VAL A 91 -11.01 -11.50 -13.71
C VAL A 91 -10.30 -11.81 -15.03
N SER A 92 -10.64 -11.05 -16.07
CA SER A 92 -9.99 -11.15 -17.38
C SER A 92 -8.92 -10.07 -17.55
N LEU A 93 -7.69 -10.48 -17.89
CA LEU A 93 -6.59 -9.54 -18.16
C LEU A 93 -6.92 -8.58 -19.31
N ARG A 94 -7.66 -9.05 -20.31
CA ARG A 94 -8.09 -8.23 -21.45
C ARG A 94 -9.01 -7.08 -21.00
N GLY A 95 -9.93 -7.34 -20.07
CA GLY A 95 -10.80 -6.32 -19.49
C GLY A 95 -10.08 -5.36 -18.52
N ALA A 96 -9.01 -5.83 -17.88
CA ALA A 96 -8.19 -5.05 -16.97
C ALA A 96 -7.09 -4.23 -17.67
N SER A 97 -6.80 -4.49 -18.96
CA SER A 97 -5.68 -3.90 -19.70
C SER A 97 -5.59 -2.37 -19.63
N SER A 98 -6.73 -1.67 -19.79
CA SER A 98 -6.77 -0.20 -19.64
C SER A 98 -6.37 0.25 -18.24
N GLY A 99 -6.85 -0.45 -17.21
CA GLY A 99 -6.50 -0.19 -15.81
C GLY A 99 -5.01 -0.37 -15.58
N ILE A 100 -4.44 -1.47 -16.07
CA ILE A 100 -3.00 -1.78 -15.96
C ILE A 100 -2.15 -0.64 -16.54
N ILE A 101 -2.48 -0.15 -17.74
CA ILE A 101 -1.71 0.91 -18.41
C ILE A 101 -1.73 2.20 -17.59
N PHE A 102 -2.92 2.69 -17.20
CA PHE A 102 -3.01 3.96 -16.47
C PHE A 102 -2.46 3.84 -15.04
N THR A 103 -2.62 2.68 -14.42
CA THR A 103 -2.08 2.39 -13.09
C THR A 103 -0.56 2.40 -13.10
N LEU A 104 0.05 1.75 -14.10
CA LEU A 104 1.51 1.71 -14.26
C LEU A 104 2.08 3.10 -14.59
N LEU A 105 1.38 3.90 -15.42
CA LEU A 105 1.75 5.29 -15.67
C LEU A 105 1.67 6.15 -14.41
N GLY A 106 0.57 6.05 -13.67
CA GLY A 106 0.40 6.77 -12.41
C GLY A 106 1.49 6.40 -11.40
N ALA A 107 1.72 5.09 -11.21
CA ALA A 107 2.73 4.59 -10.29
C ALA A 107 4.15 5.01 -10.69
N GLY A 108 4.49 4.95 -11.98
CA GLY A 108 5.76 5.46 -12.50
C GLY A 108 5.96 6.94 -12.21
N LEU A 109 4.91 7.77 -12.36
CA LEU A 109 4.96 9.19 -12.01
C LEU A 109 5.12 9.42 -10.50
N GLY A 110 4.41 8.66 -9.67
CA GLY A 110 4.51 8.75 -8.20
C GLY A 110 5.89 8.33 -7.69
N ALA A 111 6.43 7.22 -8.21
CA ALA A 111 7.75 6.71 -7.91
C ALA A 111 8.86 7.62 -8.42
N TRP A 112 8.66 8.29 -9.56
CA TRP A 112 9.59 9.32 -10.04
C TRP A 112 9.57 10.54 -9.12
N LEU A 113 8.38 11.02 -8.72
CA LEU A 113 8.26 12.19 -7.84
C LEU A 113 8.90 11.97 -6.47
N VAL A 114 8.74 10.79 -5.87
CA VAL A 114 9.32 10.51 -4.55
C VAL A 114 10.85 10.52 -4.57
N GLN A 115 11.48 10.17 -5.70
CA GLN A 115 12.92 10.23 -5.89
C GLN A 115 13.45 11.66 -6.00
N GLN A 116 12.62 12.60 -6.44
CA GLN A 116 12.98 14.03 -6.54
C GLN A 116 12.88 14.75 -5.19
N LEU A 117 12.26 14.15 -4.17
CA LEU A 117 12.14 14.72 -2.83
C LEU A 117 13.42 14.49 -2.02
N SER A 118 13.85 15.52 -1.29
CA SER A 118 14.98 15.37 -0.35
C SER A 118 14.67 14.33 0.72
N ALA A 119 15.65 13.49 1.07
CA ALA A 119 15.50 12.44 2.08
C ALA A 119 14.95 12.96 3.42
N GLY A 120 15.32 14.19 3.80
CA GLY A 120 14.81 14.85 5.00
C GLY A 120 13.31 15.18 4.93
N PHE A 121 12.79 15.60 3.78
CA PHE A 121 11.35 15.87 3.62
C PHE A 121 10.54 14.58 3.68
N THR A 122 10.99 13.54 2.99
CA THR A 122 10.34 12.22 2.93
C THR A 122 10.29 11.55 4.31
N GLN A 123 11.30 11.75 5.16
CA GLN A 123 11.33 11.25 6.54
C GLN A 123 10.20 11.79 7.43
N TYR A 124 9.76 13.05 7.23
CA TYR A 124 8.64 13.63 7.97
C TYR A 124 7.30 13.41 7.28
N LEU A 125 7.29 13.45 5.95
CA LEU A 125 6.07 13.31 5.16
C LEU A 125 5.41 11.93 5.35
N ILE A 126 6.21 10.85 5.31
CA ILE A 126 5.68 9.48 5.34
C ILE A 126 4.93 9.19 6.65
N PRO A 127 5.49 9.41 7.85
CA PRO A 127 4.77 9.15 9.10
C PRO A 127 3.48 9.98 9.23
N VAL A 128 3.51 11.25 8.80
CA VAL A 128 2.34 12.14 8.86
C VAL A 128 1.22 11.63 7.94
N MET A 129 1.55 11.27 6.70
CA MET A 129 0.59 10.65 5.77
C MET A 129 0.02 9.36 6.34
N LEU A 130 0.85 8.54 6.99
CA LEU A 130 0.43 7.27 7.58
C LEU A 130 -0.58 7.48 8.71
N CYS A 131 -0.35 8.46 9.58
CA CYS A 131 -1.29 8.85 10.62
C CYS A 131 -2.63 9.32 10.03
N ILE A 132 -2.60 10.15 8.97
CA ILE A 132 -3.82 10.64 8.31
C ILE A 132 -4.62 9.49 7.71
N VAL A 133 -3.97 8.59 6.98
CA VAL A 133 -4.62 7.44 6.34
C VAL A 133 -5.17 6.47 7.39
N PHE A 134 -4.42 6.22 8.46
CA PHE A 134 -4.88 5.39 9.57
C PHE A 134 -6.14 5.96 10.23
N LEU A 135 -6.14 7.26 10.54
CA LEU A 135 -7.31 7.94 11.11
C LEU A 135 -8.50 7.91 10.15
N TYR A 136 -8.28 8.16 8.86
CA TYR A 136 -9.33 8.11 7.84
C TYR A 136 -9.98 6.72 7.77
N ILE A 137 -9.18 5.65 7.73
CA ILE A 137 -9.69 4.27 7.67
C ILE A 137 -10.42 3.90 8.97
N MET A 138 -9.94 4.36 10.12
CA MET A 138 -10.60 4.10 11.41
C MET A 138 -11.96 4.82 11.52
N LEU A 139 -12.08 6.01 10.92
CA LEU A 139 -13.28 6.85 10.96
C LEU A 139 -14.25 6.59 9.80
N SER A 140 -13.82 5.92 8.73
CA SER A 140 -14.66 5.59 7.58
C SER A 140 -15.58 4.40 7.91
N PRO A 141 -16.92 4.59 7.96
CA PRO A 141 -17.85 3.50 8.16
C PRO A 141 -17.77 2.52 6.99
N ARG A 142 -17.78 1.20 7.27
CA ARG A 142 -17.78 0.15 6.25
C ARG A 142 -18.91 0.39 5.25
N LEU A 143 -18.55 0.73 4.01
CA LEU A 143 -19.50 0.99 2.94
C LEU A 143 -20.10 -0.33 2.44
N GLY A 144 -21.43 -0.37 2.49
CA GLY A 144 -22.25 -1.58 2.48
C GLY A 144 -22.37 -2.35 1.17
N PHE A 145 -22.87 -3.57 1.35
CA PHE A 145 -23.09 -4.67 0.41
C PHE A 145 -24.30 -4.46 -0.52
N GLU A 146 -24.42 -3.31 -1.17
CA GLU A 146 -25.46 -3.12 -2.19
C GLU A 146 -24.87 -3.13 -3.59
N GLU A 147 -25.32 -4.07 -4.42
CA GLU A 147 -25.06 -4.07 -5.86
C GLU A 147 -25.68 -2.81 -6.47
N ARG A 148 -24.82 -1.85 -6.82
CA ARG A 148 -25.21 -0.64 -7.55
C ARG A 148 -24.75 -0.78 -8.99
N GLY A 149 -25.56 -0.35 -9.94
CA GLY A 149 -25.16 -0.32 -11.36
C GLY A 149 -23.88 0.50 -11.56
N ALA A 150 -23.07 0.12 -12.56
CA ALA A 150 -21.84 0.85 -12.89
C ALA A 150 -22.15 2.33 -13.20
N LYS A 151 -21.47 3.24 -12.49
CA LYS A 151 -21.66 4.69 -12.62
C LYS A 151 -20.81 5.32 -13.72
N MET A 152 -19.80 4.62 -14.19
CA MET A 152 -18.86 5.11 -15.21
C MET A 152 -18.34 3.97 -16.09
N SER A 153 -17.86 4.33 -17.29
CA SER A 153 -17.23 3.36 -18.19
C SER A 153 -15.89 2.88 -17.62
N ILE A 154 -15.49 1.66 -17.99
CA ILE A 154 -14.22 1.08 -17.52
C ILE A 154 -13.01 1.92 -17.93
N PHE A 155 -13.07 2.60 -19.08
CA PHE A 155 -11.99 3.48 -19.53
C PHE A 155 -11.89 4.74 -18.67
N ALA A 156 -13.01 5.41 -18.40
CA ALA A 156 -13.03 6.60 -17.54
C ALA A 156 -12.60 6.25 -16.11
N PHE A 157 -13.05 5.11 -15.60
CA PHE A 157 -12.61 4.57 -14.31
C PHE A 157 -11.10 4.34 -14.29
N SER A 158 -10.56 3.61 -15.27
CA SER A 158 -9.13 3.33 -15.39
C SER A 158 -8.29 4.60 -15.53
N LEU A 159 -8.75 5.60 -16.28
CA LEU A 159 -8.04 6.87 -16.44
C LEU A 159 -7.96 7.62 -15.11
N VAL A 160 -9.09 7.78 -14.41
CA VAL A 160 -9.15 8.57 -13.18
C VAL A 160 -8.55 7.81 -12.00
N PHE A 161 -9.08 6.63 -11.69
CA PHE A 161 -8.65 5.83 -10.54
C PHE A 161 -7.32 5.12 -10.80
N GLY A 162 -7.08 4.63 -12.00
CA GLY A 162 -5.78 4.03 -12.35
C GLY A 162 -4.65 5.05 -12.22
N MET A 163 -4.77 6.26 -12.80
CA MET A 163 -3.70 7.25 -12.62
C MET A 163 -3.59 7.75 -11.17
N SER A 164 -4.70 8.07 -10.51
CA SER A 164 -4.65 8.66 -9.16
C SER A 164 -4.22 7.65 -8.08
N LEU A 165 -4.83 6.45 -8.04
CA LEU A 165 -4.43 5.39 -7.12
C LEU A 165 -3.07 4.82 -7.50
N GLY A 166 -2.77 4.74 -8.81
CA GLY A 166 -1.43 4.53 -9.39
C GLY A 166 -0.39 5.39 -8.71
N PHE A 167 -0.56 6.69 -8.85
CA PHE A 167 0.33 7.72 -8.31
C PHE A 167 0.44 7.68 -6.80
N TYR A 168 -0.68 7.58 -6.09
CA TYR A 168 -0.70 7.46 -4.63
C TYR A 168 0.11 6.24 -4.17
N ASP A 169 -0.06 5.11 -4.85
CA ASP A 169 0.63 3.88 -4.48
C ASP A 169 2.13 3.97 -4.77
N GLY A 170 2.51 4.48 -5.96
CA GLY A 170 3.91 4.66 -6.35
C GLY A 170 4.66 5.68 -5.49
N PHE A 171 3.93 6.67 -4.95
CA PHE A 171 4.49 7.68 -4.04
C PHE A 171 4.56 7.21 -2.59
N PHE A 172 3.47 6.63 -2.07
CA PHE A 172 3.29 6.30 -0.65
C PHE A 172 3.01 4.81 -0.43
N GLY A 173 1.88 4.29 -0.92
CA GLY A 173 1.61 2.85 -0.95
C GLY A 173 0.58 2.25 0.03
N PRO A 174 0.57 2.60 1.32
CA PRO A 174 -0.32 1.97 2.29
C PRO A 174 -1.81 2.18 2.04
N GLY A 175 -2.60 1.10 2.15
CA GLY A 175 -4.06 1.16 2.06
C GLY A 175 -4.61 1.25 0.63
N THR A 176 -3.75 1.27 -0.39
CA THR A 176 -4.16 1.34 -1.80
C THR A 176 -5.10 0.22 -2.19
N GLY A 177 -4.88 -1.01 -1.72
CA GLY A 177 -5.77 -2.13 -2.06
C GLY A 177 -7.18 -1.98 -1.47
N SER A 178 -7.30 -1.41 -0.27
CA SER A 178 -8.61 -1.07 0.29
C SER A 178 -9.29 0.04 -0.51
N PHE A 179 -8.54 1.08 -0.92
CA PHE A 179 -9.07 2.16 -1.77
C PHE A 179 -9.49 1.67 -3.15
N TRP A 180 -8.70 0.81 -3.79
CA TRP A 180 -9.04 0.15 -5.05
C TRP A 180 -10.32 -0.68 -4.92
N THR A 181 -10.41 -1.52 -3.90
CA THR A 181 -11.59 -2.37 -3.68
C THR A 181 -12.84 -1.49 -3.48
N MET A 182 -12.73 -0.41 -2.70
CA MET A 182 -13.84 0.54 -2.52
C MET A 182 -14.21 1.29 -3.81
N ALA A 183 -13.23 1.75 -4.59
CA ALA A 183 -13.49 2.40 -5.87
C ALA A 183 -14.19 1.45 -6.85
N CYS A 184 -13.73 0.20 -6.92
CA CYS A 184 -14.32 -0.87 -7.71
C CYS A 184 -15.78 -1.17 -7.33
N MET A 185 -16.07 -1.28 -6.02
CA MET A 185 -17.44 -1.54 -5.54
C MET A 185 -18.36 -0.34 -5.76
N THR A 186 -17.89 0.89 -5.51
CA THR A 186 -18.74 2.09 -5.53
C THR A 186 -18.96 2.69 -6.92
N MET A 187 -17.98 2.58 -7.82
CA MET A 187 -18.00 3.21 -9.14
C MET A 187 -18.30 2.22 -10.26
N MET A 188 -17.77 0.99 -10.18
CA MET A 188 -18.01 -0.05 -11.18
C MET A 188 -19.10 -1.04 -10.76
N GLY A 189 -19.63 -0.94 -9.53
CA GLY A 189 -20.72 -1.82 -9.08
C GLY A 189 -20.31 -3.27 -8.88
N MET A 190 -19.00 -3.54 -8.74
CA MET A 190 -18.50 -4.91 -8.64
C MET A 190 -18.82 -5.50 -7.27
N ASN A 191 -19.18 -6.78 -7.24
CA ASN A 191 -19.21 -7.55 -6.01
C ASN A 191 -17.81 -7.65 -5.38
N MET A 192 -17.75 -7.96 -4.08
CA MET A 192 -16.50 -7.93 -3.32
C MET A 192 -15.43 -8.85 -3.92
N THR A 193 -15.79 -10.05 -4.39
CA THR A 193 -14.86 -11.00 -5.01
C THR A 193 -14.23 -10.44 -6.29
N ARG A 194 -15.04 -9.87 -7.19
CA ARG A 194 -14.56 -9.31 -8.46
C ARG A 194 -13.78 -8.02 -8.24
N ALA A 195 -14.21 -7.18 -7.30
CA ALA A 195 -13.52 -5.96 -6.90
C ALA A 195 -12.14 -6.27 -6.30
N SER A 196 -12.06 -7.25 -5.40
CA SER A 196 -10.79 -7.71 -4.82
C SER A 196 -9.88 -8.29 -5.90
N GLY A 197 -10.38 -9.12 -6.82
CA GLY A 197 -9.58 -9.66 -7.92
C GLY A 197 -9.01 -8.57 -8.84
N TYR A 198 -9.84 -7.60 -9.26
CA TYR A 198 -9.41 -6.48 -10.09
C TYR A 198 -8.34 -5.65 -9.38
N THR A 199 -8.55 -5.37 -8.10
CA THR A 199 -7.60 -4.66 -7.23
C THR A 199 -6.24 -5.33 -7.18
N LYS A 200 -6.17 -6.65 -7.04
CA LYS A 200 -4.85 -7.33 -6.96
C LYS A 200 -4.06 -7.19 -8.25
N ILE A 201 -4.74 -7.27 -9.40
CA ILE A 201 -4.10 -7.07 -10.70
C ILE A 201 -3.55 -5.65 -10.79
N MET A 202 -4.31 -4.64 -10.38
CA MET A 202 -3.83 -3.26 -10.36
C MET A 202 -2.63 -3.09 -9.42
N ASN A 203 -2.74 -3.54 -8.17
CA ASN A 203 -1.65 -3.46 -7.18
C ASN A 203 -0.38 -4.21 -7.61
N PHE A 204 -0.50 -5.30 -8.38
CA PHE A 204 0.67 -6.01 -8.90
C PHE A 204 1.41 -5.20 -9.99
N THR A 205 0.72 -4.26 -10.64
CA THR A 205 1.27 -3.47 -11.76
C THR A 205 1.82 -2.10 -11.35
N GLN A 206 1.82 -1.79 -10.04
CA GLN A 206 2.27 -0.52 -9.45
C GLN A 206 3.72 -0.59 -8.95
#